data_AF-A0A2D5PTT9-F1
#
_entry.id   AF-A0A2D5PTT9-F1
#
_cell.length_a   1.000
_cell.length_b   1.000
_cell.length_c   1.000
_cell.angle_alpha   90.00
_cell.angle_beta   90.00
_cell.angle_gamma   90.00
#
_symmetry.space_group_name_H-M   'P 1'
#
loop_
_entity.id
_entity.type
_entity.pdbx_description
1 polymer ?
#
loop_
_entity_poly.entity_id
_entity_poly.type
_entity_poly.pdbx_seq_one_letter_code
_entity_poly.pdbx_strand_id
1 'polypeptide(L)' 'MSKINSNIPKGPLSDKWTNHKGRINLVSPSNKRNIDIIVVGTGLAGASASATLAELGYNV' A
#
# COMPACT_ATOMS: atom_id res chain seq x y z
N MET A 1 30.65 5.48 4.37
CA MET A 1 29.59 4.51 4.71
C MET A 1 28.24 5.14 4.47
N SER A 2 27.35 4.50 3.72
CA SER A 2 25.97 4.99 3.54
C SER A 2 25.18 4.78 4.83
N LYS A 3 24.48 5.82 5.28
CA LYS A 3 23.64 5.78 6.48
C LYS A 3 22.33 5.06 6.14
N ILE A 4 22.09 3.91 6.75
CA ILE A 4 20.85 3.15 6.56
C ILE A 4 19.74 3.84 7.35
N ASN A 5 18.66 4.22 6.66
CA ASN A 5 17.45 4.74 7.29
C ASN A 5 16.44 3.61 7.46
N SER A 6 16.23 3.19 8.70
CA SER A 6 15.32 2.11 9.07
C SER A 6 13.83 2.49 9.06
N ASN A 7 13.49 3.77 8.84
CA ASN A 7 12.11 4.30 8.82
C ASN A 7 11.24 3.87 10.02
N ILE A 8 11.86 3.75 11.20
CA ILE A 8 11.18 3.30 12.42
C ILE A 8 10.14 4.36 12.84
N PRO A 9 8.90 3.98 13.18
CA PRO A 9 7.90 4.93 13.61
C PRO A 9 8.31 5.69 14.88
N LYS A 10 7.85 6.94 14.99
CA LYS A 10 8.14 7.82 16.13
C LYS A 10 7.30 7.43 17.36
N GLY A 11 7.77 7.79 18.55
CA GLY A 11 7.05 7.62 19.82
C GLY A 11 7.58 6.49 20.72
N PRO A 12 6.98 6.31 21.91
CA PRO A 12 7.32 5.27 22.88
C PRO A 12 7.21 3.86 22.30
N LEU A 13 8.07 2.94 22.73
CA LEU A 13 8.16 1.60 22.15
C LEU A 13 6.83 0.82 22.23
N SER A 14 6.10 0.96 23.34
CA SER A 14 4.79 0.30 23.57
C SER A 14 3.74 0.69 22.53
N ASP A 15 3.70 1.97 22.16
CA ASP A 15 2.61 2.51 21.33
C ASP A 15 3.04 2.72 19.88
N LYS A 16 4.34 2.60 19.59
CA LYS A 16 4.98 2.92 18.31
C LYS A 16 4.24 2.34 17.12
N TRP A 17 3.98 1.03 17.16
CA TRP A 17 3.34 0.31 16.05
C TRP A 17 1.82 0.47 16.04
N THR A 18 1.21 0.61 17.22
CA THR A 18 -0.23 0.90 17.34
C THR A 18 -0.56 2.25 16.70
N ASN A 19 0.21 3.29 17.05
CA ASN A 19 0.07 4.64 16.50
C ASN A 19 0.40 4.70 15.02
N HIS A 20 1.41 3.95 14.56
CA HIS A 20 1.73 3.87 13.14
C HIS A 20 0.55 3.27 12.35
N LYS A 21 0.04 2.10 12.76
CA LYS A 21 -1.13 1.46 12.13
C LYS A 21 -2.39 2.31 12.18
N GLY A 22 -2.57 3.13 13.22
CA GLY A 22 -3.71 4.04 13.31
C GLY A 22 -3.63 5.26 12.38
N ARG A 23 -2.44 5.58 11.84
CA ARG A 23 -2.19 6.77 11.01
C ARG A 23 -1.90 6.45 9.55
N ILE A 24 -1.69 5.20 9.18
CA ILE A 24 -1.51 4.83 7.77
C ILE A 24 -2.78 5.11 6.98
N ASN A 25 -2.62 5.42 5.69
CA ASN A 25 -3.74 5.53 4.77
C ASN A 25 -4.43 4.17 4.66
N LEU A 26 -5.66 4.08 5.15
CA LEU A 26 -6.47 2.87 5.06
C LEU A 26 -6.80 2.58 3.59
N VAL A 27 -6.75 1.33 3.14
CA VAL A 27 -7.32 0.96 1.83
C VAL A 27 -8.83 0.84 2.00
N SER A 28 -9.59 1.70 1.32
CA SER A 28 -11.05 1.75 1.43
C SER A 28 -11.69 2.12 0.09
N PRO A 29 -12.98 1.83 -0.11
CA PRO A 29 -13.69 2.25 -1.32
C PRO A 29 -13.64 3.76 -1.58
N SER A 30 -13.57 4.57 -0.52
CA SER A 30 -13.54 6.03 -0.59
C SER A 30 -12.24 6.61 -1.15
N ASN A 31 -11.12 5.90 -1.03
CA ASN A 31 -9.80 6.38 -1.47
C ASN A 31 -9.12 5.48 -2.51
N LYS A 32 -9.82 4.50 -3.07
CA LYS A 32 -9.30 3.57 -4.09
C LYS A 32 -8.67 4.26 -5.30
N ARG A 33 -9.17 5.43 -5.71
CA ARG A 33 -8.62 6.22 -6.83
C ARG A 33 -7.29 6.91 -6.52
N ASN A 34 -6.94 7.03 -5.24
CA ASN A 34 -5.68 7.62 -4.79
C ASN A 34 -4.58 6.56 -4.64
N ILE A 35 -4.88 5.30 -4.96
CA ILE A 35 -3.98 4.17 -4.78
C ILE A 35 -3.59 3.66 -6.15
N ASP A 36 -2.30 3.76 -6.46
CA ASP A 36 -1.69 3.16 -7.63
C ASP A 36 -1.24 1.73 -7.30
N ILE A 37 -1.65 0.78 -8.12
CA ILE A 37 -1.29 -0.62 -8.00
C ILE A 37 -0.32 -0.96 -9.12
N ILE A 38 0.79 -1.62 -8.78
CA ILE A 38 1.75 -2.11 -9.78
C ILE A 38 1.65 -3.63 -9.80
N VAL A 39 1.26 -4.19 -10.94
CA VAL A 39 1.24 -5.63 -11.16
C VAL A 39 2.51 -6.04 -11.90
N VAL A 40 3.31 -6.92 -11.27
CA VAL A 40 4.53 -7.45 -11.87
C VAL A 40 4.26 -8.83 -12.44
N GLY A 41 4.30 -8.93 -13.77
CA GLY A 41 4.07 -10.16 -14.53
C GLY A 41 2.87 -10.02 -15.49
N THR A 42 3.10 -10.28 -16.77
CA THR A 42 2.13 -10.04 -17.87
C THR A 42 1.39 -11.31 -18.32
N GLY A 43 1.41 -12.36 -17.50
CA GLY A 43 0.70 -13.61 -17.79
C GLY A 43 -0.80 -13.51 -17.54
N LEU A 44 -1.51 -14.63 -17.75
CA LEU A 44 -2.97 -14.72 -17.55
C LEU A 44 -3.41 -14.23 -16.16
N ALA A 45 -2.68 -14.60 -15.11
CA ALA A 45 -2.97 -14.16 -13.75
C ALA A 45 -2.79 -12.64 -13.58
N GLY A 46 -1.74 -12.07 -14.16
CA GLY A 46 -1.46 -10.63 -14.06
C GLY A 46 -2.50 -9.80 -14.81
N ALA A 47 -2.88 -10.23 -16.01
CA ALA A 47 -3.93 -9.59 -16.80
C ALA A 47 -5.30 -9.63 -16.09
N SER A 48 -5.72 -10.81 -15.59
CA SER A 48 -6.99 -10.97 -14.88
C SER A 48 -7.05 -10.18 -13.57
N ALA A 49 -5.94 -10.15 -12.81
CA ALA A 49 -5.86 -9.36 -11.58
C ALA A 49 -5.96 -7.86 -11.86
N SER A 50 -5.23 -7.38 -12.87
CA SER A 50 -5.25 -5.96 -13.28
C SER A 50 -6.65 -5.55 -13.76
N ALA A 51 -7.29 -6.36 -14.61
CA ALA A 51 -8.65 -6.10 -15.09
C ALA A 51 -9.65 -6.00 -13.92
N THR A 52 -9.59 -6.92 -12.97
CA THR A 52 -10.48 -6.93 -11.79
C THR A 52 -10.26 -5.69 -10.92
N LEU A 53 -9.01 -5.29 -10.70
CA LEU A 53 -8.68 -4.10 -9.90
C LEU A 53 -9.09 -2.80 -10.62
N ALA A 54 -8.92 -2.72 -11.94
CA ALA A 54 -9.40 -1.61 -12.75
C ALA A 54 -10.93 -1.50 -12.71
N GLU A 55 -11.65 -2.63 -12.78
CA GLU A 55 -13.12 -2.67 -12.65
C GLU A 55 -13.58 -2.18 -11.27
N LEU A 56 -12.84 -2.54 -10.21
CA LEU A 56 -13.07 -2.00 -8.87
C LEU A 56 -12.77 -0.50 -8.78
N GLY A 57 -12.10 0.10 -9.77
CA GLY A 57 -11.81 1.53 -9.86
C GLY A 57 -10.49 1.96 -9.22
N TYR A 58 -9.54 1.03 -9.06
CA TYR A 58 -8.15 1.33 -8.76
C TYR A 58 -7.40 1.77 -10.02
N ASN A 59 -6.32 2.52 -9.85
CA ASN A 59 -5.37 2.78 -10.92
C ASN A 59 -4.33 1.65 -10.92
N VAL A 60 -4.31 0.82 -11.97
CA VAL A 60 -3.51 -0.42 -12.05
C VAL A 60 -2.92 -0.61 -13.43
#